data_AF-A0A382S588-F1
#
_entry.id   AF-A0A382S588-F1
#
_cell.length_a   1.000
_cell.length_b   1.000
_cell.length_c   1.000
_cell.angle_alpha   90.00
_cell.angle_beta   90.00
_cell.angle_gamma   90.00
#
_symmetry.space_group_name_H-M   'P 1'
#
loop_
_entity.id
_entity.type
_entity.pdbx_description
1 polymer ?
#
loop_
_entity_poly.entity_id
_entity_poly.type
_entity_poly.pdbx_seq_one_letter_code
_entity_poly.pdbx_strand_id
1 'polypeptide(L)'
;MALIDLTRQAQASSTGLQVLRTSTVTSSATGVYDIIWDTFTMEDIGAGSLDVGSSGGISGQDMYLYDEVTGGNLYTTGSYGTKLVMTLNPAGYMTGSLKILGDLIVEGSQSIQNVSTLAAEDPIIDLNFSGSDALASVDAGLRVGRDGGTNAQLIFDHSETRWVLDNAAGSNINIVGESTTDTLTNKTITGLATSTMASAGNLTFSGDGEVLGLPATASVDTAATSKIYVDHRNEFLRKSYVKKAGSFSGGVTLNDITGYETASFTAATASAPSNLTSVGENDFVFFLNGQ
;
A
#
# COMPACT_ATOMS: atom_id res chain seq x y z
N MET A 1 -16.17 95.15 -40.43
CA MET A 1 -15.16 94.18 -39.97
C MET A 1 -15.91 92.93 -39.54
N ALA A 2 -15.62 91.78 -40.15
CA ALA A 2 -16.22 90.52 -39.70
C ALA A 2 -15.65 90.21 -38.31
N LEU A 3 -16.52 90.13 -37.30
CA LEU A 3 -16.15 89.67 -35.98
C LEU A 3 -15.73 88.22 -36.10
N ILE A 4 -14.42 87.98 -36.13
CA ILE A 4 -13.85 86.64 -36.06
C ILE A 4 -14.07 86.16 -34.63
N ASP A 5 -15.02 85.26 -34.46
CA ASP A 5 -15.24 84.55 -33.21
C ASP A 5 -14.10 83.55 -33.01
N LEU A 6 -13.02 84.02 -32.36
CA LEU A 6 -11.85 83.23 -32.03
C LEU A 6 -12.18 82.04 -31.13
N THR A 7 -13.31 82.07 -30.40
CA THR A 7 -13.74 80.96 -29.52
C THR A 7 -14.34 79.81 -30.31
N ARG A 8 -14.99 80.08 -31.45
CA ARG A 8 -15.45 79.03 -32.40
C ARG A 8 -14.36 78.54 -33.35
N GLN A 9 -13.27 79.29 -33.52
CA GLN A 9 -12.16 78.92 -34.41
C GLN A 9 -10.98 78.23 -33.73
N ALA A 10 -10.92 78.20 -32.40
CA ALA A 10 -9.92 77.40 -31.70
C ALA A 10 -10.22 75.91 -31.97
N GLN A 11 -9.41 75.28 -32.83
CA GLN A 11 -9.44 73.82 -32.99
C GLN A 11 -9.23 73.17 -31.62
N ALA A 12 -10.09 72.21 -31.28
CA ALA A 12 -9.94 71.43 -30.06
C ALA A 12 -8.55 70.77 -30.05
N SER A 13 -7.85 70.83 -28.91
CA SER A 13 -6.56 70.18 -28.74
C SER A 13 -6.69 68.70 -29.09
N SER A 14 -5.95 68.22 -30.08
CA SER A 14 -5.98 66.82 -30.52
C SER A 14 -5.07 65.99 -29.64
N THR A 15 -5.50 65.75 -28.41
CA THR A 15 -4.80 64.89 -27.45
C THR A 15 -5.44 63.50 -27.48
N GLY A 16 -4.65 62.48 -27.83
CA GLY A 16 -5.11 61.09 -27.88
C GLY A 16 -5.40 60.54 -26.48
N LEU A 17 -6.22 59.49 -26.39
CA LEU A 17 -6.56 58.77 -25.15
C LEU A 17 -7.33 59.57 -24.08
N GLN A 18 -7.95 60.68 -24.46
CA GLN A 18 -8.83 61.43 -23.57
C GLN A 18 -10.27 60.93 -23.64
N VAL A 19 -10.92 60.88 -22.49
CA VAL A 19 -12.36 60.63 -22.32
C VAL A 19 -13.07 61.91 -21.91
N LEU A 20 -14.36 61.98 -22.27
CA LEU A 20 -15.24 63.08 -21.92
C LEU A 20 -15.75 62.89 -20.48
N ARG A 21 -15.41 63.83 -19.59
CA ARG A 21 -15.90 63.87 -18.22
C ARG A 21 -16.61 65.18 -17.93
N THR A 22 -17.41 65.21 -16.87
CA THR A 22 -18.01 66.43 -16.34
C THR A 22 -17.27 66.87 -15.08
N SER A 23 -17.22 68.17 -14.81
CA SER A 23 -16.67 68.69 -13.55
C SER A 23 -17.41 68.11 -12.33
N THR A 24 -16.76 68.09 -11.16
CA THR A 24 -17.38 67.66 -9.91
C THR A 24 -18.33 68.71 -9.31
N VAL A 25 -18.24 69.95 -9.79
CA VAL A 25 -19.08 71.09 -9.36
C VAL A 25 -19.61 71.83 -10.58
N THR A 26 -20.85 72.32 -10.50
CA THR A 26 -21.45 73.13 -11.57
C THR A 26 -20.77 74.49 -11.68
N SER A 27 -20.60 74.98 -12.89
CA SER A 27 -20.05 76.32 -13.15
C SER A 27 -20.98 77.40 -12.59
N SER A 28 -20.40 78.36 -11.87
CA SER A 28 -21.14 79.51 -11.32
C SER A 28 -21.70 80.45 -12.39
N ALA A 29 -21.20 80.36 -13.62
CA ALA A 29 -21.65 81.18 -14.75
C ALA A 29 -22.80 80.53 -15.54
N THR A 30 -22.82 79.20 -15.65
CA THR A 30 -23.76 78.48 -16.52
C THR A 30 -24.76 77.60 -15.76
N GLY A 31 -24.48 77.27 -14.50
CA GLY A 31 -25.31 76.37 -13.68
C GLY A 31 -25.26 74.89 -14.09
N VAL A 32 -24.44 74.54 -15.08
CA VAL A 32 -24.21 73.17 -15.55
C VAL A 32 -22.78 72.74 -15.24
N TYR A 33 -22.54 71.43 -15.23
CA TYR A 33 -21.19 70.89 -15.14
C TYR A 33 -20.39 71.22 -16.39
N ASP A 34 -19.13 71.60 -16.19
CA ASP A 34 -18.21 71.89 -17.29
C ASP A 34 -17.74 70.59 -17.92
N ILE A 35 -17.57 70.62 -19.23
CA ILE A 35 -17.01 69.50 -19.99
C ILE A 35 -15.49 69.51 -19.83
N ILE A 36 -14.93 68.38 -19.42
CA ILE A 36 -13.49 68.17 -19.22
C ILE A 36 -13.03 67.05 -20.14
N TRP A 37 -11.96 67.29 -20.89
CA TRP A 37 -11.24 66.26 -21.65
C TRP A 37 -10.01 65.86 -20.87
N ASP A 38 -9.96 64.61 -20.40
CA ASP A 38 -8.86 64.15 -19.54
C ASP A 38 -8.63 62.63 -19.72
N THR A 39 -7.51 62.13 -19.20
CA THR A 39 -7.09 60.73 -19.33
C THR A 39 -7.99 59.83 -18.50
N PHE A 40 -8.43 58.72 -19.09
CA PHE A 40 -9.19 57.70 -18.35
C PHE A 40 -8.34 57.10 -17.23
N THR A 41 -8.87 57.06 -16.01
CA THR A 41 -8.26 56.34 -14.88
C THR A 41 -9.24 55.32 -14.32
N MET A 42 -8.75 54.33 -13.57
CA MET A 42 -9.63 53.34 -12.94
C MET A 42 -10.56 53.97 -11.88
N GLU A 43 -10.26 55.18 -11.40
CA GLU A 43 -11.15 55.96 -10.53
C GLU A 43 -12.46 56.34 -11.25
N ASP A 44 -12.45 56.42 -12.60
CA ASP A 44 -13.63 56.72 -13.41
C ASP A 44 -14.63 55.56 -13.49
N ILE A 45 -14.20 54.33 -13.20
CA ILE A 45 -15.11 53.17 -13.04
C ILE A 45 -15.77 53.21 -11.64
N GLY A 46 -15.24 54.01 -10.72
CA GLY A 46 -15.73 54.20 -9.35
C GLY A 46 -15.72 52.91 -8.51
N ALA A 47 -16.25 52.99 -7.29
CA ALA A 47 -16.54 51.82 -6.45
C ALA A 47 -17.73 50.97 -6.97
N GLY A 48 -18.09 51.12 -8.25
CA GLY A 48 -19.23 50.49 -8.90
C GLY A 48 -18.89 49.14 -9.53
N SER A 49 -19.90 48.55 -10.19
CA SER A 49 -19.73 47.33 -10.97
C SER A 49 -19.46 47.67 -12.44
N LEU A 50 -18.46 47.04 -13.05
CA LEU A 50 -18.25 47.06 -14.49
C LEU A 50 -19.08 45.95 -15.14
N ASP A 51 -20.16 46.32 -15.82
CA ASP A 51 -20.94 45.42 -16.68
C ASP A 51 -20.52 45.59 -18.14
N VAL A 52 -19.91 44.54 -18.72
CA VAL A 52 -19.47 44.53 -20.12
C VAL A 52 -20.57 44.01 -21.08
N GLY A 53 -21.76 43.68 -20.56
CA GLY A 53 -22.88 43.16 -21.33
C GLY A 53 -22.61 41.77 -21.92
N SER A 54 -23.54 41.29 -22.77
CA SER A 54 -23.52 39.91 -23.30
C SER A 54 -22.43 39.64 -24.36
N SER A 55 -21.78 40.68 -24.87
CA SER A 55 -20.77 40.57 -25.95
C SER A 55 -19.46 41.27 -25.62
N GLY A 56 -19.34 41.91 -24.44
CA GLY A 56 -18.11 42.54 -24.03
C GLY A 56 -17.15 41.55 -23.35
N GLY A 57 -15.87 41.83 -23.48
CA GLY A 57 -14.80 41.09 -22.83
C GLY A 57 -13.79 42.06 -22.22
N ILE A 58 -13.15 41.64 -21.14
CA ILE A 58 -12.03 42.36 -20.53
C ILE A 58 -10.76 41.63 -20.96
N SER A 59 -9.85 42.31 -21.64
CA SER A 59 -8.56 41.77 -22.05
C SER A 59 -7.45 42.71 -21.61
N GLY A 60 -6.45 42.17 -20.92
CA GLY A 60 -5.23 42.88 -20.51
C GLY A 60 -4.03 41.96 -20.66
N GLN A 61 -2.82 42.54 -20.71
CA GLN A 61 -1.58 41.76 -20.69
C GLN A 61 -1.41 41.05 -19.34
N ASP A 62 -1.63 41.80 -18.25
CA ASP A 62 -1.65 41.31 -16.88
C ASP A 62 -2.95 41.75 -16.21
N MET A 63 -3.52 40.89 -15.37
CA MET A 63 -4.66 41.22 -14.51
C MET A 63 -4.24 41.02 -13.06
N TYR A 64 -4.15 42.13 -12.32
CA TYR A 64 -3.82 42.12 -10.90
C TYR A 64 -5.09 42.43 -10.09
N LEU A 65 -5.65 41.41 -9.44
CA LEU A 65 -6.82 41.53 -8.58
C LEU A 65 -6.34 41.53 -7.14
N TYR A 66 -6.36 42.69 -6.49
CA TYR A 66 -5.91 42.88 -5.12
C TYR A 66 -6.89 43.77 -4.36
N ASP A 67 -7.22 43.36 -3.14
CA ASP A 67 -7.90 44.16 -2.14
C ASP A 67 -7.07 44.07 -0.86
N GLU A 68 -6.63 45.20 -0.34
CA GLU A 68 -5.79 45.29 0.86
C GLU A 68 -6.52 44.85 2.14
N VAL A 69 -7.86 44.96 2.16
CA VAL A 69 -8.67 44.71 3.35
C VAL A 69 -9.14 43.26 3.42
N THR A 70 -9.57 42.68 2.30
CA THR A 70 -10.15 41.32 2.27
C THR A 70 -9.39 40.30 1.42
N GLY A 71 -8.29 40.72 0.77
CA GLY A 71 -7.65 39.94 -0.29
C GLY A 71 -8.39 40.09 -1.62
N GLY A 72 -7.64 40.23 -2.72
CA GLY A 72 -8.24 40.32 -4.04
C GLY A 72 -8.88 39.00 -4.43
N ASN A 73 -10.18 39.02 -4.71
CA ASN A 73 -10.96 37.81 -4.97
C ASN A 73 -11.53 37.84 -6.38
N LEU A 74 -11.38 36.74 -7.11
CA LEU A 74 -12.21 36.45 -8.28
C LEU A 74 -13.45 35.69 -7.78
N TYR A 75 -14.53 36.42 -7.52
CA TYR A 75 -15.80 35.82 -7.12
C TYR A 75 -16.70 35.64 -8.34
N THR A 76 -17.07 34.40 -8.64
CA THR A 76 -17.90 34.05 -9.79
C THR A 76 -19.13 33.28 -9.31
N THR A 77 -20.32 33.88 -9.45
CA THR A 77 -21.59 33.29 -8.99
C THR A 77 -22.41 32.67 -10.13
N GLY A 78 -21.85 32.69 -11.35
CA GLY A 78 -22.61 32.54 -12.60
C GLY A 78 -23.15 31.15 -12.94
N SER A 79 -23.05 30.15 -12.06
CA SER A 79 -23.61 28.83 -12.38
C SER A 79 -24.32 28.19 -11.21
N TYR A 80 -25.61 28.49 -11.10
CA TYR A 80 -26.57 27.52 -10.60
C TYR A 80 -26.89 26.54 -11.74
N GLY A 81 -26.08 25.49 -11.94
CA GLY A 81 -26.34 24.43 -12.93
C GLY A 81 -25.10 23.90 -13.67
N THR A 82 -25.28 23.49 -14.93
CA THR A 82 -24.25 22.84 -15.77
C THR A 82 -23.32 23.81 -16.50
N LYS A 83 -23.43 25.12 -16.26
CA LYS A 83 -22.64 26.12 -16.98
C LYS A 83 -21.23 26.19 -16.41
N LEU A 84 -20.24 26.19 -17.30
CA LEU A 84 -18.84 26.38 -16.95
C LEU A 84 -18.61 27.82 -16.45
N VAL A 85 -18.02 27.95 -15.27
CA VAL A 85 -17.84 29.25 -14.61
C VAL A 85 -16.52 29.90 -15.01
N MET A 86 -15.46 29.10 -15.17
CA MET A 86 -14.12 29.59 -15.44
C MET A 86 -13.34 28.55 -16.24
N THR A 87 -12.66 29.01 -17.29
CA THR A 87 -11.65 28.23 -18.01
C THR A 87 -10.37 29.04 -18.02
N LEU A 88 -9.30 28.46 -17.48
CA LEU A 88 -7.96 29.02 -17.65
C LEU A 88 -7.36 28.50 -18.94
N ASN A 89 -7.09 29.41 -19.88
CA ASN A 89 -6.50 29.14 -21.19
C ASN A 89 -7.26 28.07 -22.02
N PRO A 90 -8.37 28.45 -22.68
CA PRO A 90 -9.22 27.52 -23.42
C PRO A 90 -8.58 26.94 -24.70
N ALA A 91 -7.38 27.37 -25.10
CA ALA A 91 -6.70 26.91 -26.31
C ALA A 91 -6.09 25.50 -26.22
N GLY A 92 -6.37 24.77 -25.12
CA GLY A 92 -6.12 23.33 -25.01
C GLY A 92 -4.79 22.93 -24.36
N TYR A 93 -3.86 23.87 -24.17
CA TYR A 93 -2.63 23.61 -23.43
C TYR A 93 -2.22 24.86 -22.65
N MET A 94 -2.17 24.76 -21.33
CA MET A 94 -1.43 25.72 -20.51
C MET A 94 0.05 25.62 -20.90
N THR A 95 0.61 26.66 -21.50
CA THR A 95 2.07 26.75 -21.69
C THR A 95 2.79 27.11 -20.39
N GLY A 96 2.04 27.59 -19.38
CA GLY A 96 2.51 27.90 -18.04
C GLY A 96 1.90 27.01 -16.95
N SER A 97 2.14 27.35 -15.68
CA SER A 97 1.64 26.62 -14.52
C SER A 97 0.58 27.42 -13.76
N LEU A 98 -0.39 26.74 -13.16
CA LEU A 98 -1.18 27.30 -12.07
C LEU A 98 -0.45 27.00 -10.76
N LYS A 99 -0.14 28.05 -9.98
CA LYS A 99 0.45 27.92 -8.65
C LYS A 99 -0.53 28.44 -7.61
N ILE A 100 -0.80 27.62 -6.60
CA ILE A 100 -1.66 27.95 -5.45
C ILE A 100 -0.75 27.95 -4.22
N LEU A 101 -0.68 29.07 -3.51
CA LEU A 101 0.20 29.23 -2.34
C LEU A 101 -0.49 28.89 -1.01
N GLY A 102 -1.81 28.68 -1.05
CA GLY A 102 -2.62 28.20 0.07
C GLY A 102 -3.37 26.93 -0.31
N ASP A 103 -4.45 26.66 0.41
CA ASP A 103 -5.24 25.45 0.22
C ASP A 103 -6.02 25.47 -1.10
N LEU A 104 -6.14 24.30 -1.71
CA LEU A 104 -7.08 24.06 -2.79
C LEU A 104 -8.24 23.21 -2.23
N ILE A 105 -9.42 23.82 -2.14
CA ILE A 105 -10.66 23.13 -1.78
C ILE A 105 -11.47 22.92 -3.06
N VAL A 106 -11.86 21.67 -3.33
CA VAL A 106 -12.67 21.30 -4.49
C VAL A 106 -13.95 20.63 -4.00
N GLU A 107 -15.06 21.37 -4.03
CA GLU A 107 -16.38 20.87 -3.68
C GLU A 107 -17.19 20.58 -4.94
N GLY A 108 -17.62 19.34 -5.09
CA GLY A 108 -18.38 18.89 -6.25
C GLY A 108 -18.49 17.37 -6.29
N SER A 109 -19.14 16.85 -7.32
CA SER A 109 -19.29 15.40 -7.49
C SER A 109 -18.05 14.70 -8.07
N GLN A 110 -17.10 15.45 -8.63
CA GLN A 110 -15.91 14.89 -9.27
C GLN A 110 -14.74 15.89 -9.31
N SER A 111 -13.52 15.37 -9.17
CA SER A 111 -12.26 16.03 -9.54
C SER A 111 -11.52 15.14 -10.54
N ILE A 112 -11.08 15.69 -11.67
CA ILE A 112 -10.37 14.95 -12.73
C ILE A 112 -8.97 15.53 -12.89
N GLN A 113 -7.95 14.69 -12.74
CA GLN A 113 -6.54 15.05 -12.94
C GLN A 113 -5.98 14.31 -14.15
N ASN A 114 -5.98 14.95 -15.32
CA ASN A 114 -5.44 14.40 -16.56
C ASN A 114 -3.96 14.75 -16.71
N VAL A 115 -3.13 14.13 -15.87
CA VAL A 115 -1.68 14.36 -15.80
C VAL A 115 -0.92 13.07 -16.08
N SER A 116 0.31 13.18 -16.60
CA SER A 116 1.19 12.01 -16.75
C SER A 116 1.70 11.48 -15.41
N THR A 117 1.86 12.39 -14.43
CA THR A 117 2.34 12.08 -13.08
C THR A 117 1.55 12.90 -12.07
N LEU A 118 0.98 12.22 -11.08
CA LEU A 118 0.48 12.83 -9.85
C LEU A 118 1.53 12.56 -8.76
N ALA A 119 2.13 13.62 -8.23
CA ALA A 119 3.09 13.54 -7.13
C ALA A 119 2.52 14.26 -5.91
N ALA A 120 2.57 13.60 -4.75
CA ALA A 120 2.23 14.17 -3.45
C ALA A 120 3.44 14.04 -2.54
N GLU A 121 3.82 15.12 -1.87
CA GLU A 121 4.93 15.10 -0.90
C GLU A 121 4.46 14.66 0.49
N ASP A 122 3.14 14.65 0.73
CA ASP A 122 2.56 14.26 1.99
C ASP A 122 2.75 12.76 2.29
N PRO A 123 3.01 12.39 3.56
CA PRO A 123 3.20 11.00 3.95
C PRO A 123 1.89 10.20 3.98
N ILE A 124 0.73 10.88 4.04
CA ILE A 124 -0.59 10.26 4.19
C ILE A 124 -1.54 10.90 3.18
N ILE A 125 -2.34 10.05 2.53
CA ILE A 125 -3.48 10.46 1.71
C ILE A 125 -4.74 9.98 2.42
N ASP A 126 -5.56 10.92 2.88
CA ASP A 126 -6.84 10.60 3.51
C ASP A 126 -7.90 10.32 2.44
N LEU A 127 -8.53 9.16 2.55
CA LEU A 127 -9.62 8.73 1.67
C LEU A 127 -10.88 8.53 2.50
N ASN A 128 -12.02 9.04 2.03
CA ASN A 128 -13.29 9.00 2.76
C ASN A 128 -13.26 9.83 4.06
N PHE A 129 -12.76 11.06 3.98
CA PHE A 129 -12.71 12.03 5.08
C PHE A 129 -13.39 13.35 4.69
N SER A 130 -13.87 14.09 5.69
CA SER A 130 -14.20 15.52 5.57
C SER A 130 -13.43 16.28 6.64
N GLY A 131 -12.50 17.13 6.23
CA GLY A 131 -11.50 17.67 7.15
C GLY A 131 -10.68 16.53 7.76
N SER A 132 -10.71 16.42 9.08
CA SER A 132 -10.00 15.35 9.83
C SER A 132 -10.92 14.23 10.33
N ASP A 133 -12.21 14.25 9.95
CA ASP A 133 -13.19 13.28 10.41
C ASP A 133 -13.48 12.24 9.32
N ALA A 134 -13.39 10.96 9.69
CA ALA A 134 -13.75 9.86 8.81
C ALA A 134 -15.25 9.89 8.51
N LEU A 135 -15.61 9.68 7.24
CA LEU A 135 -16.99 9.65 6.79
C LEU A 135 -17.62 8.26 7.03
N ALA A 136 -18.75 7.99 6.37
CA ALA A 136 -19.49 6.74 6.52
C ALA A 136 -18.61 5.50 6.29
N SER A 137 -18.93 4.42 6.99
CA SER A 137 -18.34 3.09 6.85
C SER A 137 -18.52 2.51 5.44
N VAL A 138 -17.66 2.93 4.51
CA VAL A 138 -17.62 2.47 3.12
C VAL A 138 -16.20 2.07 2.75
N ASP A 139 -16.11 1.15 1.80
CA ASP A 139 -14.82 0.74 1.24
C ASP A 139 -14.16 1.92 0.52
N ALA A 140 -12.86 2.08 0.71
CA ALA A 140 -12.08 3.16 0.11
C ALA A 140 -10.72 2.64 -0.35
N GLY A 141 -10.17 3.24 -1.42
CA GLY A 141 -8.87 2.83 -1.92
C GLY A 141 -8.60 3.27 -3.36
N LEU A 142 -7.73 2.51 -4.02
CA LEU A 142 -7.21 2.79 -5.34
C LEU A 142 -7.69 1.71 -6.33
N ARG A 143 -8.10 2.16 -7.52
CA ARG A 143 -8.51 1.28 -8.62
C ARG A 143 -7.69 1.58 -9.86
N VAL A 144 -7.30 0.54 -10.58
CA VAL A 144 -6.56 0.61 -11.84
C VAL A 144 -7.47 0.09 -12.95
N GLY A 145 -7.88 1.01 -13.82
CA GLY A 145 -8.65 0.69 -15.01
C GLY A 145 -7.86 -0.20 -15.95
N ARG A 146 -8.48 -1.25 -16.47
CA ARG A 146 -7.88 -2.14 -17.47
C ARG A 146 -8.78 -2.22 -18.69
N ASP A 147 -8.20 -2.01 -19.87
CA ASP A 147 -8.94 -2.09 -21.12
C ASP A 147 -9.40 -3.53 -21.38
N GLY A 148 -10.72 -3.73 -21.48
CA GLY A 148 -11.34 -5.02 -21.80
C GLY A 148 -11.31 -6.09 -20.70
N GLY A 149 -10.99 -5.76 -19.44
CA GLY A 149 -10.96 -6.72 -18.32
C GLY A 149 -11.47 -6.16 -17.00
N THR A 150 -11.45 -6.98 -15.95
CA THR A 150 -11.77 -6.52 -14.60
C THR A 150 -10.68 -5.58 -14.09
N ASN A 151 -11.06 -4.51 -13.39
CA ASN A 151 -10.10 -3.59 -12.80
C ASN A 151 -9.27 -4.30 -11.72
N ALA A 152 -8.01 -3.89 -11.57
CA ALA A 152 -7.24 -4.24 -10.39
C ALA A 152 -7.50 -3.18 -9.30
N GLN A 153 -7.37 -3.55 -8.03
CA GLN A 153 -7.61 -2.61 -6.93
C GLN A 153 -6.84 -2.96 -5.65
N LEU A 154 -6.58 -1.92 -4.86
CA LEU A 154 -6.16 -2.00 -3.46
C LEU A 154 -7.20 -1.23 -2.65
N ILE A 155 -7.96 -1.93 -1.82
CA ILE A 155 -9.11 -1.37 -1.11
C ILE A 155 -9.03 -1.75 0.36
N PHE A 156 -9.43 -0.83 1.23
CA PHE A 156 -9.78 -1.17 2.60
C PHE A 156 -11.23 -1.65 2.61
N ASP A 157 -11.44 -2.94 2.88
CA ASP A 157 -12.75 -3.55 3.03
C ASP A 157 -13.25 -3.30 4.44
N HIS A 158 -14.29 -2.48 4.58
CA HIS A 158 -14.82 -2.10 5.88
C HIS A 158 -15.55 -3.27 6.56
N SER A 159 -16.14 -4.18 5.78
CA SER A 159 -16.88 -5.31 6.32
C SER A 159 -15.96 -6.34 6.96
N GLU A 160 -14.77 -6.51 6.40
CA GLU A 160 -13.72 -7.38 6.93
C GLU A 160 -12.68 -6.63 7.78
N THR A 161 -12.77 -5.31 7.87
CA THR A 161 -11.85 -4.42 8.60
C THR A 161 -10.38 -4.58 8.21
N ARG A 162 -10.11 -4.81 6.91
CA ARG A 162 -8.75 -5.11 6.43
C ARG A 162 -8.50 -4.66 5.00
N TRP A 163 -7.23 -4.56 4.64
CA TRP A 163 -6.83 -4.30 3.25
C TRP A 163 -6.96 -5.56 2.39
N VAL A 164 -7.47 -5.35 1.19
CA VAL A 164 -7.65 -6.38 0.16
C VAL A 164 -7.08 -5.92 -1.18
N LEU A 165 -6.61 -6.89 -1.94
CA LEU A 165 -6.08 -6.73 -3.30
C LEU A 165 -6.96 -7.50 -4.27
N ASP A 166 -7.36 -6.88 -5.38
CA ASP A 166 -7.77 -7.62 -6.58
C ASP A 166 -6.69 -7.44 -7.64
N ASN A 167 -6.10 -8.54 -8.09
CA ASN A 167 -5.16 -8.54 -9.20
C ASN A 167 -5.87 -8.79 -10.54
N ALA A 168 -6.98 -8.09 -10.79
CA ALA A 168 -7.84 -8.19 -11.98
C ALA A 168 -8.49 -9.58 -12.17
N ALA A 169 -8.69 -10.32 -11.08
CA ALA A 169 -9.42 -11.59 -11.06
C ALA A 169 -10.92 -11.39 -10.81
N GLY A 170 -11.35 -10.20 -10.40
CA GLY A 170 -12.73 -9.92 -9.99
C GLY A 170 -13.08 -10.46 -8.61
N SER A 171 -12.06 -10.79 -7.82
CA SER A 171 -12.20 -11.25 -6.45
C SER A 171 -11.12 -10.62 -5.59
N ASN A 172 -11.55 -10.07 -4.46
CA ASN A 172 -10.65 -9.53 -3.46
C ASN A 172 -9.90 -10.67 -2.75
N ILE A 173 -8.60 -10.44 -2.52
CA ILE A 173 -7.70 -11.31 -1.78
C ILE A 173 -7.18 -10.50 -0.61
N ASN A 174 -7.35 -11.06 0.58
CA ASN A 174 -6.91 -10.45 1.81
C ASN A 174 -5.38 -10.31 1.87
N ILE A 175 -4.91 -9.12 2.25
CA ILE A 175 -3.50 -8.91 2.63
C ILE A 175 -3.31 -9.51 4.02
N VAL A 176 -2.28 -10.34 4.18
CA VAL A 176 -1.94 -10.98 5.46
C VAL A 176 -1.78 -9.94 6.58
N GLY A 177 -2.34 -10.24 7.76
CA GLY A 177 -2.33 -9.35 8.92
C GLY A 177 -1.71 -10.00 10.15
N GLU A 178 -1.32 -9.19 11.13
CA GLU A 178 -0.68 -9.68 12.37
C GLU A 178 -1.64 -10.45 13.29
N SER A 179 -2.93 -10.12 13.24
CA SER A 179 -3.98 -10.67 14.11
C SER A 179 -5.02 -11.49 13.34
N THR A 180 -4.73 -11.87 12.10
CA THR A 180 -5.65 -12.60 11.22
C THR A 180 -5.23 -14.06 11.04
N THR A 181 -6.21 -14.93 10.81
CA THR A 181 -5.95 -16.28 10.30
C THR A 181 -5.95 -16.24 8.78
N ASP A 182 -4.79 -16.47 8.17
CA ASP A 182 -4.62 -16.36 6.71
C ASP A 182 -4.21 -17.71 6.09
N THR A 183 -4.76 -18.02 4.92
CA THR A 183 -4.37 -19.17 4.11
C THR A 183 -3.51 -18.72 2.95
N LEU A 184 -2.25 -19.18 2.90
CA LEU A 184 -1.30 -18.83 1.83
C LEU A 184 -1.19 -19.99 0.84
N THR A 185 -1.86 -19.88 -0.31
CA THR A 185 -1.81 -20.88 -1.39
C THR A 185 -0.70 -20.56 -2.39
N ASN A 186 0.08 -21.58 -2.79
CA ASN A 186 1.17 -21.47 -3.76
C ASN A 186 2.19 -20.38 -3.38
N LYS A 187 2.65 -20.40 -2.12
CA LYS A 187 3.67 -19.49 -1.60
C LYS A 187 4.83 -20.29 -1.03
N THR A 188 6.04 -19.78 -1.24
CA THR A 188 7.25 -20.26 -0.57
C THR A 188 7.53 -19.34 0.63
N ILE A 189 7.65 -19.91 1.82
CA ILE A 189 8.04 -19.18 3.04
C ILE A 189 9.48 -19.58 3.36
N THR A 190 10.40 -18.61 3.39
CA THR A 190 11.81 -18.82 3.73
C THR A 190 12.18 -18.02 4.98
N GLY A 191 13.16 -18.50 5.75
CA GLY A 191 13.65 -17.77 6.93
C GLY A 191 12.67 -17.68 8.10
N LEU A 192 11.77 -18.66 8.25
CA LEU A 192 10.82 -18.70 9.35
C LEU A 192 11.57 -18.86 10.69
N ALA A 193 11.52 -17.81 11.53
CA ALA A 193 12.23 -17.79 12.80
C ALA A 193 11.69 -18.84 13.79
N THR A 194 10.37 -18.97 13.88
CA THR A 194 9.69 -20.01 14.65
C THR A 194 8.42 -20.45 13.93
N SER A 195 8.06 -21.73 14.05
CA SER A 195 6.77 -22.26 13.65
C SER A 195 6.21 -23.02 14.83
N THR A 196 4.99 -22.69 15.25
CA THR A 196 4.28 -23.48 16.26
C THR A 196 3.13 -24.19 15.56
N MET A 197 3.15 -25.52 15.59
CA MET A 197 2.00 -26.29 15.15
C MET A 197 0.98 -26.37 16.29
N ALA A 198 -0.28 -26.08 15.98
CA ALA A 198 -1.36 -26.34 16.91
C ALA A 198 -1.55 -27.85 17.14
N SER A 199 -2.26 -28.21 18.21
CA SER A 199 -2.65 -29.61 18.46
C SER A 199 -3.37 -30.20 17.24
N ALA A 200 -2.97 -31.40 16.80
CA ALA A 200 -3.46 -32.08 15.60
C ALA A 200 -3.20 -31.35 14.26
N GLY A 201 -2.29 -30.36 14.23
CA GLY A 201 -1.77 -29.82 12.98
C GLY A 201 -0.92 -30.84 12.21
N ASN A 202 -1.10 -30.93 10.90
CA ASN A 202 -0.34 -31.82 10.03
C ASN A 202 0.72 -31.04 9.23
N LEU A 203 1.92 -31.59 9.11
CA LEU A 203 2.90 -31.20 8.11
C LEU A 203 3.01 -32.30 7.06
N THR A 204 2.78 -31.93 5.81
CA THR A 204 2.96 -32.85 4.67
C THR A 204 4.19 -32.43 3.89
N PHE A 205 5.18 -33.31 3.84
CA PHE A 205 6.33 -33.16 2.95
C PHE A 205 6.05 -33.96 1.68
N SER A 206 6.26 -33.35 0.51
CA SER A 206 6.12 -34.02 -0.80
C SER A 206 7.42 -33.94 -1.59
N GLY A 207 7.74 -34.98 -2.35
CA GLY A 207 9.00 -35.10 -3.09
C GLY A 207 10.08 -35.84 -2.30
N ASP A 208 11.32 -35.78 -2.79
CA ASP A 208 12.45 -36.58 -2.26
C ASP A 208 13.22 -35.88 -1.11
N GLY A 209 12.66 -34.82 -0.53
CA GLY A 209 13.31 -34.03 0.51
C GLY A 209 13.39 -34.79 1.85
N GLU A 210 14.59 -34.91 2.41
CA GLU A 210 14.81 -35.50 3.73
C GLU A 210 14.45 -34.48 4.84
N VAL A 211 13.66 -34.93 5.83
CA VAL A 211 13.37 -34.14 7.03
C VAL A 211 14.54 -34.24 8.00
N LEU A 212 15.28 -33.15 8.16
CA LEU A 212 16.42 -33.05 9.07
C LEU A 212 15.99 -32.48 10.43
N GLY A 213 16.76 -32.79 11.49
CA GLY A 213 16.60 -32.15 12.80
C GLY A 213 15.51 -32.76 13.70
N LEU A 214 14.98 -33.94 13.39
CA LEU A 214 14.10 -34.67 14.31
C LEU A 214 14.86 -35.01 15.62
N PRO A 215 14.19 -34.99 16.79
CA PRO A 215 14.81 -35.38 18.05
C PRO A 215 15.46 -36.77 17.98
N ALA A 216 16.55 -36.93 18.73
CA ALA A 216 17.24 -38.22 18.85
C ALA A 216 16.48 -39.24 19.72
N THR A 217 15.38 -38.85 20.36
CA THR A 217 14.55 -39.72 21.20
C THR A 217 13.08 -39.39 20.94
N ALA A 218 12.27 -40.41 20.67
CA ALA A 218 10.82 -40.26 20.52
C ALA A 218 10.19 -39.83 21.85
N SER A 219 9.24 -38.89 21.82
CA SER A 219 8.51 -38.47 23.01
C SER A 219 7.32 -39.38 23.34
N VAL A 220 6.77 -40.07 22.34
CA VAL A 220 5.65 -41.01 22.42
C VAL A 220 5.77 -42.09 21.33
N ASP A 221 5.05 -43.19 21.47
CA ASP A 221 5.12 -44.37 20.58
C ASP A 221 4.87 -44.09 19.09
N THR A 222 4.15 -43.01 18.77
CA THR A 222 3.81 -42.62 17.39
C THR A 222 4.62 -41.44 16.86
N ALA A 223 5.66 -41.01 17.57
CA ALA A 223 6.49 -39.88 17.15
C ALA A 223 7.37 -40.24 15.94
N ALA A 224 7.60 -39.26 15.06
CA ALA A 224 8.62 -39.39 14.02
C ALA A 224 10.02 -39.43 14.67
N THR A 225 10.86 -40.38 14.26
CA THR A 225 12.22 -40.56 14.79
C THR A 225 13.29 -40.21 13.74
N SER A 226 14.41 -39.64 14.18
CA SER A 226 15.56 -39.40 13.29
C SER A 226 16.16 -40.71 12.73
N LYS A 227 16.74 -40.65 11.53
CA LYS A 227 17.44 -41.80 10.92
C LYS A 227 18.54 -42.35 11.81
N ILE A 228 19.30 -41.46 12.47
CA ILE A 228 20.36 -41.82 13.42
C ILE A 228 19.81 -42.69 14.57
N TYR A 229 18.67 -42.31 15.14
CA TYR A 229 18.03 -43.10 16.20
C TYR A 229 17.66 -44.51 15.72
N VAL A 230 17.05 -44.62 14.53
CA VAL A 230 16.67 -45.92 13.94
C VAL A 230 17.91 -46.78 13.65
N ASP A 231 18.96 -46.19 13.09
CA ASP A 231 20.21 -46.88 12.77
C ASP A 231 20.93 -47.37 14.03
N HIS A 232 21.04 -46.54 15.07
CA HIS A 232 21.64 -46.95 16.34
C HIS A 232 20.85 -48.07 17.01
N ARG A 233 19.52 -48.00 17.00
CA ARG A 233 18.66 -49.10 17.48
C ARG A 233 18.93 -50.39 16.71
N ASN A 234 19.00 -50.31 15.38
CA ASN A 234 19.29 -51.45 14.51
C ASN A 234 20.70 -52.03 14.71
N GLU A 235 21.68 -51.17 14.99
CA GLU A 235 23.05 -51.58 15.29
C GLU A 235 23.15 -52.24 16.66
N PHE A 236 22.50 -51.69 17.68
CA PHE A 236 22.41 -52.29 19.01
C PHE A 236 21.81 -53.70 18.93
N LEU A 237 20.69 -53.87 18.23
CA LEU A 237 20.08 -55.18 17.98
C LEU A 237 21.04 -56.12 17.23
N ARG A 238 21.69 -55.67 16.14
CA ARG A 238 22.64 -56.50 15.39
C ARG A 238 23.87 -56.91 16.21
N LYS A 239 24.45 -56.02 17.04
CA LYS A 239 25.58 -56.39 17.92
C LYS A 239 25.18 -57.47 18.93
N SER A 240 23.94 -57.45 19.40
CA SER A 240 23.41 -58.47 20.31
C SER A 240 23.18 -59.83 19.62
N TYR A 241 22.70 -59.85 18.38
CA TYR A 241 22.53 -61.11 17.61
C TYR A 241 23.82 -61.64 16.96
N VAL A 242 24.80 -60.77 16.67
CA VAL A 242 26.08 -61.11 16.03
C VAL A 242 27.18 -61.33 17.08
N LYS A 243 26.84 -61.80 18.29
CA LYS A 243 27.75 -62.70 19.01
C LYS A 243 27.78 -64.03 18.26
N LYS A 244 28.55 -64.00 17.18
CA LYS A 244 28.67 -64.98 16.12
C LYS A 244 29.09 -66.33 16.68
N ALA A 245 28.49 -67.39 16.14
CA ALA A 245 28.79 -68.79 16.47
C ALA A 245 30.30 -69.18 16.39
N GLY A 246 31.16 -68.32 15.84
CA GLY A 246 32.62 -68.49 15.87
C GLY A 246 33.27 -68.39 17.27
N SER A 247 32.54 -67.97 18.30
CA SER A 247 33.01 -68.11 19.70
C SER A 247 32.74 -69.49 20.31
N PHE A 248 31.99 -70.37 19.63
CA PHE A 248 31.83 -71.76 20.07
C PHE A 248 33.00 -72.59 19.57
N SER A 249 33.92 -72.94 20.47
CA SER A 249 35.02 -73.86 20.19
C SER A 249 34.51 -75.30 20.24
N GLY A 250 34.01 -75.81 19.10
CA GLY A 250 33.60 -77.21 18.96
C GLY A 250 32.73 -77.42 17.73
N GLY A 251 33.29 -77.98 16.67
CA GLY A 251 32.53 -78.41 15.50
C GLY A 251 32.06 -79.85 15.68
N VAL A 252 30.78 -80.13 15.41
CA VAL A 252 30.25 -81.48 15.37
C VAL A 252 29.66 -81.74 13.99
N THR A 253 29.96 -82.91 13.44
CA THR A 253 29.39 -83.42 12.19
C THR A 253 28.35 -84.48 12.51
N LEU A 254 27.12 -84.29 12.05
CA LEU A 254 26.08 -85.31 12.03
C LEU A 254 25.64 -85.50 10.58
N ASN A 255 25.91 -86.68 10.01
CA ASN A 255 25.51 -87.09 8.65
C ASN A 255 25.71 -85.98 7.60
N ASP A 256 26.97 -85.54 7.44
CA ASP A 256 27.42 -84.55 6.45
C ASP A 256 26.93 -83.10 6.62
N ILE A 257 26.31 -82.77 7.76
CA ILE A 257 26.06 -81.38 8.17
C ILE A 257 27.07 -80.99 9.25
N THR A 258 28.03 -80.13 8.88
CA THR A 258 28.97 -79.52 9.82
C THR A 258 28.33 -78.29 10.46
N GLY A 259 28.08 -78.35 11.77
CA GLY A 259 27.55 -77.24 12.57
C GLY A 259 28.34 -77.03 13.85
N TYR A 260 28.01 -75.98 14.59
CA TYR A 260 28.50 -75.75 15.95
C TYR A 260 27.57 -76.49 16.94
N GLU A 261 28.10 -76.99 18.07
CA GLU A 261 27.27 -77.63 19.10
C GLU A 261 26.09 -76.74 19.52
N THR A 262 24.89 -77.33 19.63
CA THR A 262 23.75 -76.61 20.21
C THR A 262 24.02 -76.44 21.71
N ALA A 263 24.34 -75.23 22.15
CA ALA A 263 24.60 -74.95 23.56
C ALA A 263 23.35 -75.27 24.41
N SER A 264 23.40 -76.32 25.23
CA SER A 264 22.39 -76.59 26.28
C SER A 264 22.86 -75.97 27.59
N PHE A 265 22.03 -75.17 28.26
CA PHE A 265 22.41 -74.41 29.45
C PHE A 265 21.66 -74.88 30.70
N THR A 266 22.39 -75.04 31.82
CA THR A 266 21.82 -75.17 33.17
C THR A 266 22.22 -73.91 33.95
N ALA A 267 21.28 -72.99 34.18
CA ALA A 267 21.59 -71.67 34.74
C ALA A 267 21.80 -71.73 36.28
N ALA A 268 23.01 -71.40 36.75
CA ALA A 268 23.30 -71.14 38.15
C ALA A 268 23.70 -69.67 38.34
N THR A 269 22.69 -68.83 38.62
CA THR A 269 22.75 -67.40 39.03
C THR A 269 23.55 -66.42 38.16
N ALA A 270 22.87 -65.45 37.57
CA ALA A 270 23.47 -64.32 36.84
C ALA A 270 23.60 -63.07 37.73
N SER A 271 24.73 -62.36 37.65
CA SER A 271 24.92 -61.03 38.26
C SER A 271 25.66 -60.08 37.32
N ALA A 272 25.35 -58.79 37.39
CA ALA A 272 25.97 -57.75 36.55
C ALA A 272 27.43 -57.44 36.99
N PRO A 273 28.36 -57.14 36.06
CA PRO A 273 29.73 -56.75 36.35
C PRO A 273 29.82 -55.42 37.10
N SER A 274 30.81 -55.30 37.99
CA SER A 274 31.01 -54.19 38.91
C SER A 274 31.22 -52.80 38.28
N ASN A 275 31.44 -52.72 36.97
CA ASN A 275 31.79 -51.48 36.26
C ASN A 275 30.70 -51.03 35.26
N LEU A 276 29.55 -51.71 35.24
CA LEU A 276 28.42 -51.35 34.39
C LEU A 276 27.55 -50.30 35.12
N THR A 277 27.69 -49.02 34.77
CA THR A 277 27.02 -47.91 35.48
C THR A 277 25.77 -47.36 34.78
N SER A 278 25.43 -47.82 33.57
CA SER A 278 24.08 -47.65 32.97
C SER A 278 23.74 -48.77 31.96
N VAL A 279 22.44 -48.98 31.73
CA VAL A 279 21.84 -49.99 30.82
C VAL A 279 20.71 -49.38 29.98
N GLY A 280 20.45 -49.93 28.79
CA GLY A 280 19.45 -49.45 27.82
C GLY A 280 18.18 -50.30 27.72
N GLU A 281 17.17 -49.81 26.97
CA GLU A 281 15.74 -50.02 27.27
C GLU A 281 15.15 -51.43 27.18
N ASN A 282 15.91 -52.51 26.97
CA ASN A 282 15.43 -53.88 27.22
C ASN A 282 16.60 -54.85 27.49
N ASP A 283 17.54 -54.43 28.33
CA ASP A 283 18.71 -55.23 28.69
C ASP A 283 18.34 -56.58 29.34
N PHE A 284 18.74 -57.68 28.68
CA PHE A 284 19.13 -58.90 29.39
C PHE A 284 20.51 -59.34 28.89
N VAL A 285 21.55 -58.90 29.61
CA VAL A 285 22.92 -59.35 29.38
C VAL A 285 23.17 -60.59 30.24
N PHE A 286 23.21 -61.77 29.61
CA PHE A 286 23.77 -62.96 30.27
C PHE A 286 25.29 -62.87 30.26
N PHE A 287 25.90 -62.79 31.45
CA PHE A 287 27.34 -63.00 31.62
C PHE A 287 27.59 -64.49 31.84
N LEU A 288 28.27 -65.13 30.91
CA LEU A 288 28.82 -66.47 31.09
C LEU A 288 30.19 -66.31 31.75
N ASN A 289 30.28 -66.50 33.06
CA ASN A 289 31.55 -66.85 33.70
C ASN A 289 31.67 -68.36 33.64
N GLY A 290 32.42 -68.85 32.65
CA GLY A 290 32.56 -70.27 32.41
C GLY A 290 33.60 -70.63 31.37
N GLN A 291 34.77 -70.00 31.41
CA GLN A 291 36.12 -70.60 31.30
C GLN A 291 37.19 -69.51 31.26
#